data_AF-A0A174A5S1-F1
#
_entry.id   AF-A0A174A5S1-F1
#
_cell.length_a   1.000
_cell.length_b   1.000
_cell.length_c   1.000
_cell.angle_alpha   90.00
_cell.angle_beta   90.00
_cell.angle_gamma   90.00
#
_symmetry.space_group_name_H-M   'P 1'
#
loop_
_entity.id
_entity.type
_entity.pdbx_description
1 polymer ?
#
loop_
_entity_poly.entity_id
_entity_poly.type
_entity_poly.pdbx_seq_one_letter_code
_entity_poly.pdbx_strand_id
1 'polypeptide(L)'
;MINLEKKTREIGTVNFVAFSNNVVVVNTTPHPVTMQDMDGTLITVPTSVLINAKAEERKVSDLFVRTEFIGTEEGKETIERIKSVYNRQFSNGTLVIVGSIIAAQAYPGEVAAMTPVEGFERVAPDQKRMRCDKFTTFAKL
;
A
#
# COMPACT_ATOMS: atom_id res chain seq x y z
N MET A 1 -11.85 12.56 22.74
CA MET A 1 -10.83 12.68 21.67
C MET A 1 -9.67 11.79 22.05
N ILE A 2 -9.55 10.62 21.43
CA ILE A 2 -8.39 9.74 21.65
C ILE A 2 -7.30 10.28 20.74
N ASN A 3 -6.27 10.84 21.36
CA ASN A 3 -5.04 11.23 20.70
C ASN A 3 -4.43 9.93 20.15
N LEU A 4 -4.40 9.74 18.83
CA LEU A 4 -3.60 8.69 18.22
C LEU A 4 -2.14 9.08 18.45
N GLU A 5 -1.60 8.71 19.60
CA GLU A 5 -0.17 8.81 19.86
C GLU A 5 0.53 8.09 18.71
N LYS A 6 1.50 8.78 18.09
CA LYS A 6 2.47 8.23 17.12
C LYS A 6 3.29 7.13 17.80
N LYS A 7 2.69 5.96 18.00
CA LYS A 7 3.30 4.81 18.66
C LYS A 7 3.48 3.70 17.63
N THR A 8 4.70 3.59 17.13
CA THR A 8 5.17 2.35 16.52
C THR A 8 5.14 1.27 17.60
N ARG A 9 4.22 0.31 17.49
CA ARG A 9 4.21 -0.89 18.33
C ARG A 9 4.52 -2.09 17.44
N GLU A 10 5.64 -2.74 17.69
CA GLU A 10 6.01 -3.97 17.00
C GLU A 10 5.36 -5.16 17.71
N ILE A 11 4.45 -5.84 17.02
CA ILE A 11 4.15 -7.25 17.26
C ILE A 11 4.18 -7.92 15.88
N GLY A 12 5.30 -8.57 15.55
CA GLY A 12 5.48 -9.26 14.26
C GLY A 12 5.84 -8.35 13.07
N THR A 13 6.75 -7.38 13.25
CA THR A 13 7.42 -6.61 12.17
C THR A 13 6.49 -5.93 11.14
N VAL A 14 5.31 -5.45 11.56
CA VAL A 14 4.44 -4.62 10.69
C VAL A 14 4.58 -3.14 11.03
N ASN A 15 5.01 -2.32 10.06
CA ASN A 15 5.19 -0.88 10.23
C ASN A 15 3.94 -0.13 9.76
N PHE A 16 3.14 0.35 10.70
CA PHE A 16 1.99 1.22 10.42
C PHE A 16 2.36 2.69 10.58
N VAL A 17 1.86 3.54 9.67
CA VAL A 17 1.97 5.00 9.75
C VAL A 17 0.57 5.60 9.66
N ALA A 18 0.15 6.28 10.72
CA ALA A 18 -1.12 6.98 10.78
C ALA A 18 -0.97 8.44 10.33
N PHE A 19 -1.96 8.91 9.56
CA PHE A 19 -2.06 10.28 9.04
C PHE A 19 -3.18 11.05 9.74
N SER A 20 -3.16 12.38 9.62
CA SER A 20 -4.13 13.27 10.27
C SER A 20 -5.58 13.07 9.81
N ASN A 21 -5.79 12.46 8.63
CA ASN A 21 -7.09 12.11 8.07
C ASN A 21 -7.64 10.75 8.52
N ASN A 22 -7.09 10.16 9.60
CA ASN A 22 -7.50 8.85 10.14
C ASN A 22 -7.23 7.66 9.18
N VAL A 23 -6.40 7.85 8.15
CA VAL A 23 -5.86 6.76 7.32
C VAL A 23 -4.61 6.19 7.99
N VAL A 24 -4.50 4.86 8.00
CA VAL A 24 -3.33 4.14 8.49
C VAL A 24 -2.74 3.33 7.34
N VAL A 25 -1.52 3.66 6.96
CA VAL A 25 -0.84 3.02 5.83
C VAL A 25 0.17 1.99 6.32
N VAL A 26 0.25 0.88 5.62
CA VAL A 26 1.38 -0.05 5.66
C VAL A 26 1.96 -0.19 4.26
N ASN A 27 3.27 0.03 4.13
CA ASN A 27 3.96 -0.05 2.85
C ASN A 27 4.54 -1.45 2.64
N THR A 28 4.11 -2.11 1.57
CA THR A 28 4.55 -3.44 1.14
C THR A 28 5.36 -3.42 -0.15
N THR A 29 5.88 -2.25 -0.53
CA THR A 29 6.81 -2.07 -1.64
C THR A 29 8.28 -2.22 -1.20
N PRO A 30 9.22 -2.50 -2.12
CA PRO A 30 10.64 -2.72 -1.79
C PRO A 30 11.38 -1.52 -1.18
N HIS A 31 10.83 -0.31 -1.29
CA HIS A 31 11.49 0.91 -0.84
C HIS A 31 10.54 1.74 0.03
N PRO A 32 11.08 2.51 1.00
CA PRO A 32 10.30 3.51 1.70
C PRO A 32 9.64 4.49 0.72
N VAL A 33 8.44 4.94 1.07
CA VAL A 33 7.67 5.89 0.24
C VAL A 33 7.42 7.17 1.01
N THR A 34 7.54 8.31 0.34
CA THR A 34 7.22 9.61 0.94
C THR A 34 5.76 9.95 0.66
N MET A 35 4.99 10.13 1.72
CA MET A 35 3.59 10.57 1.67
C MET A 35 3.45 11.95 2.28
N GLN A 36 2.63 12.78 1.65
CA GLN A 36 2.28 14.11 2.16
C GLN A 36 0.99 13.98 3.00
N ASP A 37 1.06 14.37 4.27
CA ASP A 37 -0.11 14.47 5.15
C ASP A 37 -0.99 15.66 4.74
N MET A 38 -2.18 15.78 5.33
CA MET A 38 -3.17 16.80 4.99
C MET A 38 -2.69 18.23 5.23
N ASP A 39 -1.75 18.43 6.15
CA ASP A 39 -1.13 19.73 6.45
C ASP A 39 0.08 20.05 5.56
N GLY A 40 0.43 19.15 4.62
CA GLY A 40 1.60 19.30 3.75
C GLY A 40 2.89 18.69 4.29
N THR A 41 2.90 18.17 5.51
CA THR A 41 4.07 17.52 6.12
C THR A 41 4.45 16.27 5.33
N LEU A 42 5.75 16.14 5.00
CA LEU A 42 6.27 14.94 4.34
C LEU A 42 6.62 13.87 5.39
N ILE A 43 6.00 12.71 5.24
CA ILE A 43 6.16 11.56 6.13
C ILE A 43 6.76 10.41 5.32
N THR A 44 7.84 9.82 5.83
CA THR A 44 8.41 8.59 5.25
C THR A 44 7.66 7.39 5.81
N VAL A 45 7.06 6.59 4.92
CA VAL A 45 6.44 5.30 5.26
C VAL A 45 7.44 4.18 4.94
N PRO A 46 8.07 3.57 5.96
CA PRO A 46 9.08 2.54 5.75
C PRO A 46 8.46 1.29 5.15
N THR A 47 9.23 0.55 4.36
CA THR A 47 8.85 -0.81 3.96
C THR A 47 8.62 -1.67 5.20
N SER A 48 7.55 -2.44 5.18
CA SER A 48 7.20 -3.36 6.25
C SER A 48 7.49 -4.80 5.84
N VAL A 49 6.65 -5.37 4.99
CA VAL A 49 6.73 -6.74 4.48
C VAL A 49 6.38 -6.68 3.00
N LEU A 50 7.03 -7.47 2.15
CA LEU A 50 6.72 -7.48 0.72
C LEU A 50 5.48 -8.32 0.44
N ILE A 51 4.59 -7.81 -0.41
CA ILE A 51 3.53 -8.60 -1.02
C ILE A 51 3.87 -8.78 -2.50
N ASN A 52 4.21 -10.01 -2.87
CA ASN A 52 4.57 -10.37 -4.23
C ASN A 52 3.38 -10.94 -5.00
N ALA A 53 3.50 -10.97 -6.33
CA ALA A 53 2.55 -11.61 -7.23
C ALA A 53 3.29 -12.45 -8.27
N LYS A 54 2.60 -13.42 -8.86
CA LYS A 54 3.12 -14.20 -9.99
C LYS A 54 2.67 -13.55 -11.30
N ALA A 55 3.60 -13.31 -12.21
CA ALA A 55 3.26 -12.93 -13.58
C ALA A 55 2.92 -14.19 -14.39
N GLU A 56 1.76 -14.20 -15.04
CA GLU A 56 1.36 -15.24 -15.97
C GLU A 56 1.07 -14.64 -17.34
N GLU A 57 1.57 -15.30 -18.38
CA GLU A 57 1.27 -14.90 -19.75
C GLU A 57 -0.07 -15.50 -20.18
N ARG A 58 -0.87 -14.68 -20.87
CA ARG A 58 -2.05 -15.12 -21.62
C ARG A 58 -1.84 -14.78 -23.09
N LYS A 59 -1.93 -15.80 -23.94
CA LYS A 59 -1.88 -15.62 -25.39
C LYS A 59 -3.02 -14.70 -25.84
N VAL A 60 -2.68 -13.67 -26.62
CA VAL A 60 -3.64 -12.78 -27.28
C VAL A 60 -3.70 -13.10 -28.78
N SER A 61 -2.53 -13.34 -29.39
CA SER A 61 -2.37 -13.81 -30.77
C SER A 61 -1.07 -14.62 -30.90
N ASP A 62 -0.66 -14.98 -32.11
CA ASP A 62 0.61 -15.72 -32.32
C ASP A 62 1.85 -14.90 -31.98
N LEU A 63 1.79 -13.57 -32.05
CA LEU A 63 2.91 -12.67 -31.73
C LEU A 63 2.77 -12.01 -30.35
N PHE A 64 1.53 -11.81 -29.87
CA PHE A 64 1.26 -11.00 -28.69
C PHE A 64 0.70 -11.82 -27.53
N VAL A 65 1.22 -11.53 -26.34
CA VAL A 65 0.69 -11.98 -25.05
C VAL A 65 0.32 -10.78 -24.19
N ARG A 66 -0.56 -10.99 -23.22
CA ARG A 66 -0.78 -10.05 -22.11
C ARG A 66 -0.29 -10.68 -20.82
N THR A 67 0.28 -9.87 -19.93
CA THR A 67 0.66 -10.31 -18.59
C THR A 67 -0.53 -10.10 -17.64
N GLU A 68 -0.90 -11.16 -16.93
CA GLU A 68 -1.80 -11.11 -15.80
C GLU A 68 -1.00 -11.34 -14.52
N PHE A 69 -1.25 -10.53 -13.48
CA PHE A 69 -0.62 -10.73 -12.18
C PHE A 69 -1.59 -11.46 -11.26
N ILE A 70 -1.15 -12.61 -10.76
CA ILE A 70 -1.95 -13.51 -9.94
C ILE A 70 -1.42 -13.47 -8.51
N GLY A 71 -2.32 -13.30 -7.55
CA GLY A 71 -1.99 -13.39 -6.14
C GLY A 71 -1.48 -14.77 -5.74
N THR A 72 -0.54 -14.79 -4.80
CA THR A 72 0.04 -16.00 -4.21
C THR A 72 -0.61 -16.28 -2.86
N GLU A 73 -0.51 -17.52 -2.37
CA GLU A 73 -1.05 -17.85 -1.04
C GLU A 73 -0.30 -17.13 0.09
N GLU A 74 1.04 -17.07 0.02
CA GLU A 74 1.88 -16.30 0.94
C GLU A 74 1.47 -14.81 1.00
N GLY A 75 1.12 -14.22 -0.15
CA GLY A 75 0.63 -12.84 -0.21
C GLY A 75 -0.71 -12.66 0.49
N LYS A 76 -1.65 -13.61 0.34
CA LYS A 76 -2.93 -13.59 1.07
C LYS A 76 -2.73 -13.74 2.57
N GLU A 77 -1.90 -14.69 3.00
CA GLU A 77 -1.55 -14.89 4.40
C GLU A 77 -0.92 -13.62 5.00
N THR A 78 -0.07 -12.94 4.23
CA THR A 78 0.53 -11.67 4.62
C THR A 78 -0.52 -10.56 4.79
N ILE A 79 -1.48 -10.45 3.86
CA ILE A 79 -2.59 -9.49 3.96
C ILE A 79 -3.42 -9.74 5.22
N GLU A 80 -3.81 -10.99 5.47
CA GLU A 80 -4.60 -11.36 6.65
C GLU A 80 -3.84 -11.11 7.96
N ARG A 81 -2.54 -11.39 7.98
CA ARG A 81 -1.67 -11.07 9.10
C ARG A 81 -1.63 -9.57 9.36
N ILE A 82 -1.46 -8.74 8.33
CA ILE A 82 -1.47 -7.27 8.45
C ILE A 82 -2.79 -6.79 9.05
N LYS A 83 -3.93 -7.24 8.52
CA LYS A 83 -5.26 -6.88 9.04
C LYS A 83 -5.43 -7.29 10.51
N SER A 84 -4.99 -8.50 10.87
CA SER A 84 -5.02 -9.00 12.24
C SER A 84 -4.16 -8.18 13.20
N VAL A 85 -2.95 -7.76 12.79
CA VAL A 85 -2.11 -6.87 13.60
C VAL A 85 -2.76 -5.48 13.71
N TYR A 86 -3.28 -4.94 12.61
CA TYR A 86 -3.98 -3.65 12.60
C TYR A 86 -5.14 -3.63 13.59
N ASN A 87 -6.04 -4.61 13.54
CA ASN A 87 -7.21 -4.71 14.42
C ASN A 87 -6.85 -4.86 15.91
N ARG A 88 -5.63 -5.33 16.24
CA ARG A 88 -5.13 -5.40 17.62
C ARG A 88 -4.51 -4.08 18.10
N GLN A 89 -4.01 -3.25 17.19
CA GLN A 89 -3.32 -2.00 17.52
C GLN A 89 -4.21 -0.76 17.42
N PHE A 90 -5.15 -0.77 16.48
CA PHE A 90 -6.01 0.36 16.15
C PHE A 90 -7.47 -0.02 16.40
N SER A 91 -8.16 0.80 17.20
CA SER A 91 -9.60 0.66 17.45
C SER A 91 -10.46 1.50 16.49
N ASN A 92 -9.81 2.39 15.72
CA ASN A 92 -10.41 3.25 14.70
C ASN A 92 -9.39 3.49 13.57
N GLY A 93 -9.86 4.09 12.47
CA GLY A 93 -9.02 4.39 11.30
C GLY A 93 -9.33 3.51 10.10
N THR A 94 -8.87 3.93 8.94
CA THR A 94 -8.97 3.19 7.68
C THR A 94 -7.61 2.63 7.31
N LEU A 95 -7.45 1.30 7.40
CA LEU A 95 -6.25 0.61 6.94
C LEU A 95 -6.14 0.70 5.42
N VAL A 96 -4.95 1.06 4.93
CA VAL A 96 -4.58 0.97 3.51
C VAL A 96 -3.27 0.22 3.39
N ILE A 97 -3.33 -0.94 2.75
CA ILE A 97 -2.14 -1.73 2.39
C ILE A 97 -1.65 -1.24 1.04
N VAL A 98 -0.50 -0.59 1.03
CA VAL A 98 0.09 -0.03 -0.19
C VAL A 98 1.10 -1.00 -0.78
N GLY A 99 0.90 -1.42 -2.02
CA GLY A 99 1.83 -2.27 -2.76
C GLY A 99 2.28 -1.64 -4.07
N SER A 100 3.10 -2.39 -4.81
CA SER A 100 3.41 -2.05 -6.20
C SER A 100 2.13 -2.12 -7.05
N ILE A 101 2.14 -1.50 -8.23
CA ILE A 101 0.99 -1.60 -9.16
C ILE A 101 0.68 -3.08 -9.50
N ILE A 102 1.71 -3.92 -9.55
CA ILE A 102 1.63 -5.37 -9.76
C ILE A 102 0.86 -6.04 -8.61
N ALA A 103 1.22 -5.74 -7.36
CA ALA A 103 0.51 -6.27 -6.20
C ALA A 103 -0.93 -5.77 -6.14
N ALA A 104 -1.17 -4.48 -6.41
CA ALA A 104 -2.52 -3.92 -6.41
C ALA A 104 -3.44 -4.58 -7.47
N GLN A 105 -2.89 -4.97 -8.63
CA GLN A 105 -3.62 -5.73 -9.65
C GLN A 105 -3.86 -7.18 -9.24
N ALA A 106 -2.90 -7.80 -8.55
CA ALA A 106 -2.97 -9.20 -8.13
C ALA A 106 -3.89 -9.44 -6.91
N TYR A 107 -4.09 -8.43 -6.06
CA TYR A 107 -4.97 -8.47 -4.89
C TYR A 107 -5.99 -7.31 -4.90
N PRO A 108 -6.92 -7.27 -5.88
CA PRO A 108 -7.87 -6.18 -6.03
C PRO A 108 -8.75 -5.98 -4.78
N GLY A 109 -8.83 -4.75 -4.28
CA GLY A 109 -9.62 -4.39 -3.09
C GLY A 109 -8.90 -4.63 -1.76
N GLU A 110 -7.81 -5.38 -1.77
CA GLU A 110 -7.00 -5.68 -0.59
C GLU A 110 -5.70 -4.88 -0.54
N VAL A 111 -5.05 -4.73 -1.70
CA VAL A 111 -3.83 -3.95 -1.87
C VAL A 111 -4.11 -2.80 -2.82
N ALA A 112 -3.75 -1.59 -2.41
CA ALA A 112 -3.89 -0.38 -3.20
C ALA A 112 -2.54 0.07 -3.78
N ALA A 113 -2.60 0.75 -4.92
CA ALA A 113 -1.46 1.50 -5.44
C ALA A 113 -1.57 2.97 -5.00
N MET A 114 -0.42 3.64 -4.92
CA MET A 114 -0.35 5.03 -4.49
C MET A 114 -0.78 5.99 -5.60
N THR A 115 -1.30 7.16 -5.21
CA THR A 115 -1.58 8.28 -6.13
C THR A 115 -0.61 9.41 -5.82
N PRO A 116 0.08 10.01 -6.81
CA PRO A 116 0.95 11.16 -6.55
C PRO A 116 0.14 12.38 -6.10
N VAL A 117 0.76 13.25 -5.31
CA VAL A 117 0.31 14.63 -5.12
C VAL A 117 0.39 15.34 -6.48
N GLU A 118 -0.56 16.23 -6.75
CA GLU A 118 -0.60 16.99 -8.01
C GLU A 118 0.72 17.73 -8.24
N GLY A 119 1.29 17.59 -9.45
CA GLY A 119 2.59 18.14 -9.81
C GLY A 119 3.79 17.22 -9.51
N PHE A 120 3.59 16.07 -8.85
CA PHE A 120 4.62 15.08 -8.53
C PHE A 120 4.51 13.79 -9.37
N GLU A 121 3.73 13.78 -10.44
CA GLU A 121 3.45 12.62 -11.28
C GLU A 121 4.71 12.11 -12.01
N ARG A 122 5.59 13.02 -12.45
CA ARG A 122 6.75 12.72 -13.31
C ARG A 122 8.08 13.27 -12.79
N VAL A 123 8.22 13.36 -11.47
CA VAL A 123 9.49 13.74 -10.81
C VAL A 123 10.40 12.53 -10.58
N ALA A 124 11.65 12.78 -10.19
CA ALA A 124 12.59 11.74 -9.78
C ALA A 124 12.09 10.98 -8.53
N PRO A 125 12.48 9.71 -8.31
CA PRO A 125 11.97 8.89 -7.21
C PRO A 125 12.10 9.51 -5.81
N ASP A 126 13.21 10.18 -5.53
CA ASP A 126 13.51 10.86 -4.27
C ASP A 126 12.70 12.15 -4.05
N GLN A 127 12.13 12.70 -5.13
CA GLN A 127 11.24 13.86 -5.09
C GLN A 127 9.77 13.48 -5.02
N LYS A 128 9.43 12.19 -5.15
CA LYS A 128 8.05 11.72 -5.17
C LYS A 128 7.32 12.10 -3.89
N ARG A 129 6.07 12.52 -4.05
CA ARG A 129 5.14 12.76 -2.95
C ARG A 129 3.85 12.04 -3.27
N MET A 130 3.45 11.13 -2.40
CA MET A 130 2.24 10.36 -2.55
C MET A 130 1.15 10.89 -1.62
N ARG A 131 -0.11 10.72 -2.01
CA ARG A 131 -1.26 11.15 -1.23
C ARG A 131 -1.55 10.18 -0.09
N CYS A 132 -1.96 10.69 1.06
CA CYS A 132 -2.49 9.88 2.17
C CYS A 132 -4.03 9.78 2.16
N ASP A 133 -4.71 10.46 1.23
CA ASP A 133 -6.17 10.58 1.17
C ASP A 133 -6.79 10.01 -0.13
N LYS A 134 -5.96 9.53 -1.06
CA LYS A 134 -6.41 8.99 -2.35
C LYS A 134 -5.49 7.90 -2.85
N PHE A 135 -6.06 6.74 -3.15
CA PHE A 135 -5.35 5.55 -3.60
C PHE A 135 -5.99 4.99 -4.87
N THR A 136 -5.20 4.27 -5.66
CA THR A 136 -5.68 3.54 -6.84
C THR A 136 -6.04 2.12 -6.42
N THR A 137 -7.23 1.65 -6.82
CA THR A 137 -7.68 0.27 -6.62
C THR A 137 -8.05 -0.38 -7.95
N PHE A 138 -7.92 -1.70 -8.00
CA PHE A 138 -8.38 -2.53 -9.11
C PHE A 138 -9.61 -3.37 -8.75
N ALA A 139 -10.21 -3.13 -7.57
CA ALA A 139 -11.45 -3.78 -7.18
C ALA A 139 -12.54 -3.59 -8.25
N LYS A 140 -13.31 -4.64 -8.51
CA LYS A 140 -14.47 -4.54 -9.41
C LYS A 140 -15.59 -3.76 -8.72
N LEU A 141 -16.31 -2.95 -9.49
CA LEU A 141 -17.52 -2.24 -9.07
C LEU A 141 -18.68 -3.22 -8.85
#